data_AF-A0A6V7M2T2-F1
#
_entry.id   AF-A0A6V7M2T2-F1
#
_cell.length_a   1.000
_cell.length_b   1.000
_cell.length_c   1.000
_cell.angle_alpha   90.00
_cell.angle_beta   90.00
_cell.angle_gamma   90.00
#
_symmetry.space_group_name_H-M   'P 1'
#
loop_
_entity.id
_entity.type
_entity.pdbx_description
1 polymer ?
#
loop_
_entity_poly.entity_id
_entity_poly.type
_entity_poly.pdbx_seq_one_letter_code
_entity_poly.pdbx_strand_id
1 'polypeptide(L)'
;ANSMRISIAWSRVLPYGFSNNVSREAIQFYNNVIDEMIAQGIEPFITMFHFDLPQKLEELGGWSNPMIVDWFVDYARVLFQNFGDR
;
A
#
# COMPACT_ATOMS: atom_id res chain seq x y z
N ALA A 1 17.94 9.02 14.26
CA ALA A 1 17.44 8.23 13.12
C ALA A 1 17.07 9.22 12.03
N ASN A 2 17.56 9.05 10.80
CA ASN A 2 17.14 9.87 9.66
C ASN A 2 16.10 9.09 8.85
N SER A 3 14.95 8.84 9.46
CA SER A 3 13.90 7.97 8.91
C SER A 3 12.54 8.66 9.01
N MET A 4 11.68 8.47 8.01
CA MET A 4 10.29 8.95 8.06
C MET A 4 9.33 7.79 7.85
N ARG A 5 8.38 7.65 8.79
CA ARG A 5 7.30 6.69 8.67
C ARG A 5 6.15 7.25 7.85
N ILE A 6 5.78 6.56 6.79
CA ILE A 6 4.57 6.84 6.00
C ILE A 6 3.73 5.58 5.87
N SER A 7 2.45 5.75 5.52
CA SER A 7 1.58 4.64 5.14
C SER A 7 1.22 4.72 3.66
N ILE A 8 1.21 3.56 3.00
CA ILE A 8 0.68 3.44 1.64
C ILE A 8 -0.80 3.13 1.76
N ALA A 9 -1.62 3.91 1.07
CA ALA A 9 -3.06 3.78 1.19
C ALA A 9 -3.57 2.64 0.32
N TRP A 10 -4.19 1.62 0.92
CA TRP A 10 -4.68 0.44 0.21
C TRP A 10 -5.68 0.85 -0.87
N SER A 11 -6.64 1.71 -0.52
CA SER A 11 -7.66 2.23 -1.45
C SER A 11 -7.10 3.06 -2.60
N ARG A 12 -5.87 3.60 -2.50
CA ARG A 12 -5.22 4.28 -3.64
C ARG A 12 -4.56 3.29 -4.57
N VAL A 13 -3.83 2.33 -4.02
CA VAL A 13 -3.09 1.34 -4.82
C VAL A 13 -4.06 0.36 -5.50
N LEU A 14 -5.06 -0.12 -4.77
CA LEU A 14 -6.11 -1.03 -5.24
C LEU A 14 -7.49 -0.38 -5.01
N PRO A 15 -8.01 0.42 -5.96
CA PRO A 15 -9.27 1.15 -5.78
C PRO A 15 -10.48 0.27 -5.48
N TYR A 16 -10.48 -0.95 -6.02
CA TYR A 16 -11.53 -1.95 -5.76
C TYR A 16 -11.16 -2.94 -4.63
N GLY A 17 -9.99 -2.76 -4.00
CA GLY A 17 -9.45 -3.61 -2.94
C GLY A 17 -8.68 -4.84 -3.42
N PHE A 18 -8.78 -5.19 -4.70
CA PHE A 18 -8.24 -6.42 -5.26
C PHE A 18 -7.06 -6.19 -6.21
N SER A 19 -6.12 -7.13 -6.23
CA SER A 19 -4.86 -7.09 -7.00
C SER A 19 -5.04 -7.12 -8.52
N ASN A 20 -6.23 -7.46 -9.02
CA ASN A 20 -6.56 -7.42 -10.45
C ASN A 20 -6.76 -5.99 -11.00
N ASN A 21 -6.80 -4.97 -10.13
CA ASN A 21 -6.92 -3.58 -10.54
C ASN A 21 -5.96 -2.70 -9.72
N VAL A 22 -4.72 -2.55 -10.24
CA VAL A 22 -3.68 -1.71 -9.63
C VAL A 22 -3.71 -0.32 -10.29
N SER A 23 -3.79 0.75 -9.49
CA SER A 23 -3.66 2.13 -9.99
C SER A 23 -2.21 2.46 -10.29
N ARG A 24 -1.90 2.71 -11.56
CA ARG A 24 -0.55 3.11 -12.00
C ARG A 24 -0.17 4.49 -11.46
N GLU A 25 -1.15 5.38 -11.36
CA GLU A 25 -0.99 6.74 -10.85
C GLU A 25 -0.59 6.71 -9.37
N ALA A 26 -1.24 5.85 -8.57
CA ALA A 26 -0.86 5.67 -7.17
C ALA A 26 0.55 5.07 -7.03
N ILE A 27 0.89 4.06 -7.83
CA ILE A 27 2.26 3.50 -7.85
C ILE A 27 3.28 4.59 -8.16
N GLN A 28 3.06 5.39 -9.21
CA GLN A 28 3.96 6.48 -9.57
C GLN A 28 4.09 7.51 -8.45
N PHE A 29 2.98 7.87 -7.80
CA PHE A 29 2.99 8.80 -6.67
C PHE A 29 3.87 8.29 -5.53
N TYR A 30 3.70 7.04 -5.10
CA TYR A 30 4.49 6.48 -4.00
C TYR A 30 5.96 6.27 -4.38
N ASN A 31 6.26 5.91 -5.63
CA ASN A 31 7.64 5.91 -6.14
C ASN A 31 8.26 7.29 -6.01
N ASN A 32 7.61 8.35 -6.50
CA ASN A 32 8.15 9.71 -6.40
C ASN A 32 8.41 10.13 -4.94
N VAL A 33 7.52 9.76 -4.01
CA VAL A 33 7.70 10.06 -2.58
C VAL A 33 8.90 9.30 -2.01
N ILE A 34 8.99 8.00 -2.26
CA ILE A 34 10.08 7.14 -1.76
C ILE A 34 11.42 7.59 -2.35
N ASP A 35 11.47 7.85 -3.65
CA ASP A 35 12.67 8.30 -4.37
C ASP A 35 13.16 9.64 -3.83
N GLU A 36 12.25 10.60 -3.60
CA GLU A 36 12.61 11.90 -3.03
C GLU A 36 13.12 11.76 -1.60
N MET A 37 12.50 10.92 -0.77
CA MET A 37 12.99 10.65 0.59
C MET A 37 14.43 10.13 0.57
N ILE A 38 14.71 9.15 -0.27
CA ILE A 38 16.06 8.58 -0.42
C ILE A 38 17.04 9.62 -0.97
N ALA A 39 16.63 10.46 -1.93
CA ALA A 39 17.44 11.54 -2.46
C ALA A 39 17.84 12.57 -1.37
N GLN A 40 16.97 12.79 -0.38
CA GLN A 40 17.26 13.63 0.80
C GLN A 40 17.97 12.86 1.94
N GLY A 41 18.36 11.61 1.70
CA GLY A 41 19.04 10.75 2.67
C GLY A 41 18.13 10.23 3.80
N ILE A 42 16.80 10.33 3.64
CA ILE A 42 15.79 9.90 4.61
C ILE A 42 15.39 8.46 4.32
N GLU A 43 15.53 7.58 5.30
CA GLU A 43 15.11 6.17 5.23
C GLU A 43 13.57 6.06 5.27
N PRO A 44 12.93 5.47 4.25
CA PRO A 44 11.49 5.22 4.26
C PRO A 44 11.13 4.07 5.19
N PHE A 45 10.21 4.31 6.13
CA PHE A 45 9.63 3.27 6.98
C PHE A 45 8.15 3.08 6.65
N ILE A 46 7.82 2.05 5.88
CA ILE A 46 6.48 1.88 5.31
C ILE A 46 5.56 1.10 6.25
N THR A 47 4.39 1.67 6.53
CA THR A 47 3.26 0.98 7.15
C THR A 47 2.25 0.60 6.08
N MET A 48 1.94 -0.69 5.93
CA MET A 48 1.10 -1.17 4.84
C MET A 48 -0.39 -0.92 5.08
N PHE A 49 -0.84 -0.98 6.33
CA PHE A 49 -2.22 -0.73 6.71
C PHE A 49 -2.28 0.26 7.86
N HIS A 50 -3.06 1.34 7.70
CA HIS A 50 -3.22 2.36 8.72
C HIS A 50 -4.66 2.86 8.78
N PHE A 51 -5.58 1.92 9.06
CA PHE A 51 -7.01 2.14 9.26
C PHE A 51 -7.75 2.65 8.01
N ASP A 52 -7.29 2.27 6.82
CA ASP A 52 -7.72 2.79 5.52
C ASP A 52 -8.25 1.69 4.57
N LEU A 53 -9.04 0.76 5.13
CA LEU A 53 -9.59 -0.36 4.38
C LEU A 53 -10.44 0.15 3.19
N PRO A 54 -10.25 -0.37 1.97
CA PRO A 54 -11.10 -0.02 0.84
C PRO A 54 -12.57 -0.32 1.15
N GLN A 55 -13.46 0.64 0.87
CA GLN A 55 -14.91 0.52 1.14
C GLN A 55 -15.50 -0.77 0.55
N LYS A 56 -15.01 -1.20 -0.61
CA LYS A 56 -15.49 -2.41 -1.27
C LYS A 56 -15.25 -3.68 -0.45
N LEU A 57 -14.16 -3.74 0.31
CA LEU A 57 -13.86 -4.87 1.18
C LEU A 57 -14.69 -4.82 2.47
N GLU A 58 -14.95 -3.61 2.99
CA GLU A 58 -15.86 -3.41 4.13
C GLU A 58 -17.27 -3.91 3.81
N GLU A 59 -17.79 -3.60 2.61
CA GLU A 59 -19.09 -4.12 2.11
C GLU A 59 -19.14 -5.65 2.03
N LEU A 60 -17.98 -6.31 1.92
CA LEU A 60 -17.86 -7.76 1.89
C LEU A 60 -17.66 -8.37 3.29
N GLY A 61 -17.78 -7.58 4.36
CA GLY A 61 -17.61 -8.01 5.75
C GLY A 61 -16.27 -7.62 6.38
N GLY A 62 -15.44 -6.86 5.67
CA GLY A 62 -14.20 -6.27 6.18
C GLY A 62 -13.28 -7.28 6.85
N TRP A 63 -12.73 -6.92 8.00
CA TRP A 63 -11.86 -7.79 8.79
C TRP A 63 -12.55 -9.02 9.39
N SER A 64 -13.89 -9.07 9.41
CA SER A 64 -14.64 -10.25 9.85
C SER A 64 -14.78 -11.31 8.74
N ASN A 65 -14.48 -10.96 7.49
CA ASN A 65 -14.46 -11.91 6.38
C ASN A 65 -13.13 -12.68 6.36
N PRO A 66 -13.11 -14.02 6.41
CA PRO A 66 -11.86 -14.79 6.41
C PRO A 66 -11.01 -14.59 5.14
N MET A 67 -11.62 -14.20 4.01
CA MET A 67 -10.90 -13.90 2.76
C MET A 67 -10.04 -12.64 2.85
N ILE A 68 -10.23 -11.79 3.87
CA ILE A 68 -9.46 -10.54 4.05
C ILE A 68 -7.96 -10.80 4.18
N VAL A 69 -7.58 -11.96 4.74
CA VAL A 69 -6.18 -12.36 4.88
C VAL A 69 -5.53 -12.50 3.50
N ASP A 70 -6.19 -13.21 2.58
CA ASP A 70 -5.70 -13.40 1.23
C ASP A 70 -5.64 -12.07 0.47
N TRP A 71 -6.68 -11.24 0.59
CA TRP A 71 -6.71 -9.92 -0.07
C TRP A 71 -5.62 -8.98 0.46
N PHE A 72 -5.34 -9.02 1.77
CA PHE A 72 -4.25 -8.25 2.36
C PHE A 72 -2.87 -8.77 1.91
N VAL A 73 -2.70 -10.09 1.81
CA VAL A 73 -1.46 -10.69 1.27
C VAL A 73 -1.25 -10.32 -0.20
N ASP A 74 -2.31 -10.30 -0.99
CA ASP A 74 -2.26 -9.86 -2.38
C ASP A 74 -1.87 -8.38 -2.50
N TYR A 75 -2.47 -7.53 -1.68
CA TYR A 75 -2.07 -6.12 -1.56
C TYR A 75 -0.59 -5.99 -1.14
N ALA A 76 -0.15 -6.76 -0.15
CA ALA A 76 1.23 -6.81 0.28
C ALA A 76 2.19 -7.15 -0.86
N ARG A 77 1.84 -8.16 -1.67
CA ARG A 77 2.64 -8.58 -2.82
C ARG A 77 2.77 -7.46 -3.85
N VAL A 78 1.70 -6.72 -4.11
CA VAL A 78 1.74 -5.55 -5.00
C VAL A 78 2.71 -4.49 -4.46
N LEU A 79 2.67 -4.20 -3.16
CA LEU A 79 3.61 -3.24 -2.56
C LEU A 79 5.07 -3.72 -2.69
N PHE A 80 5.38 -4.94 -2.30
CA PHE A 80 6.75 -5.48 -2.40
C PHE A 80 7.26 -5.53 -3.84
N GLN A 81 6.41 -5.84 -4.82
CA GLN A 81 6.79 -5.87 -6.23
C GLN A 81 7.13 -4.49 -6.80
N ASN A 82 6.50 -3.43 -6.30
CA ASN A 82 6.65 -2.08 -6.85
C ASN A 82 7.62 -1.19 -6.05
N PHE A 83 7.83 -1.50 -4.77
CA PHE A 83 8.61 -0.65 -3.85
C PHE A 83 9.68 -1.41 -3.06
N GLY A 84 9.68 -2.75 -3.09
CA GLY A 84 10.55 -3.55 -2.22
C GLY A 84 12.01 -3.61 -2.65
N ASP A 85 12.38 -2.96 -3.75
CA ASP A 85 13.77 -2.83 -4.21
C ASP A 85 14.55 -1.75 -3.45
N ARG A 86 13.88 -0.89 -2.67
CA ARG A 86 14.49 0.23 -1.93
C ARG A 86 13.83 0.51 -0.59
#